data_AF-A0A4Q1CTW4-F1
#
_entry.id   AF-A0A4Q1CTW4-F1
#
_cell.length_a   1.000
_cell.length_b   1.000
_cell.length_c   1.000
_cell.angle_alpha   90.00
_cell.angle_beta   90.00
_cell.angle_gamma   90.00
#
_symmetry.space_group_name_H-M   'P 1'
#
loop_
_entity.id
_entity.type
_entity.pdbx_description
1 polymer ?
#
loop_
_entity_poly.entity_id
_entity_poly.type
_entity_poly.pdbx_seq_one_letter_code
_entity_poly.pdbx_strand_id
1 'polypeptide(L)'
;MKIEKDRVVRFHYTVSEVGQEPIESSKDRGEPLAILIGHGNIIPGLENAMMDKEAGATFSVDVTAADAYGERREGLSQRVPKKHFGNTKLAPGQQVVLQTNFGPRAVTVQKVGMSVVDVDLNHPMAGKDLHFDVEIVDVREAGKEEIEHGHVHGDGGHAH
;
A
#
# COMPACT_ATOMS: atom_id res chain seq x y z
N MET A 1 7.38 13.91 20.66
CA MET A 1 7.92 14.50 19.42
C MET A 1 6.81 14.42 18.40
N LYS A 2 6.53 15.53 17.69
CA LYS A 2 5.49 15.57 16.68
C LYS A 2 5.95 15.00 15.35
N ILE A 3 5.01 14.40 14.63
CA ILE A 3 5.17 13.97 13.25
C ILE A 3 5.19 15.20 12.35
N GLU A 4 6.29 15.36 11.62
CA GLU A 4 6.51 16.39 10.61
C GLU A 4 7.44 15.85 9.51
N LYS A 5 7.75 16.67 8.49
CA LYS A 5 8.67 16.28 7.42
C LYS A 5 10.03 15.82 7.99
N ASP A 6 10.62 14.81 7.37
CA ASP A 6 11.93 14.23 7.75
C ASP A 6 11.94 13.56 9.14
N ARG A 7 10.77 13.15 9.62
CA ARG A 7 10.62 12.24 10.76
C ARG A 7 10.40 10.81 10.28
N VAL A 8 11.01 9.88 11.00
CA VAL A 8 10.70 8.46 10.86
C VAL A 8 9.59 8.12 11.84
N VAL A 9 8.51 7.54 11.32
CA VAL A 9 7.33 7.17 12.08
C VAL A 9 7.16 5.68 12.03
N ARG A 10 7.11 5.04 13.20
CA ARG A 10 6.71 3.63 13.35
C ARG A 10 5.27 3.56 13.79
N PHE A 11 4.44 2.78 13.11
CA PHE A 11 3.03 2.68 13.44
C PHE A 11 2.44 1.31 13.08
N HIS A 12 1.44 0.90 13.84
CA HIS A 12 0.52 -0.14 13.42
C HIS A 12 -0.65 0.48 12.67
N TYR A 13 -1.12 -0.20 11.64
CA TYR A 13 -2.39 0.07 11.00
C TYR A 13 -3.26 -1.18 10.87
N THR A 14 -4.57 -0.95 10.77
CA THR A 14 -5.57 -1.84 10.17
C THR A 14 -6.28 -1.07 9.07
N VAL A 15 -6.50 -1.68 7.91
CA VAL A 15 -7.17 -1.06 6.76
C VAL A 15 -8.39 -1.85 6.33
N SER A 16 -9.47 -1.15 5.99
CA SER A 16 -10.64 -1.69 5.31
C SER A 16 -11.12 -0.75 4.21
N GLU A 17 -12.02 -1.23 3.36
CA GLU A 17 -12.90 -0.34 2.59
C GLU A 17 -13.94 0.25 3.54
N VAL A 18 -14.33 1.51 3.38
CA VAL A 18 -15.25 2.19 4.30
C VAL A 18 -16.56 1.38 4.45
N GLY A 19 -16.89 1.03 5.69
CA GLY A 19 -18.07 0.23 6.03
C GLY A 19 -17.96 -1.27 5.76
N GLN A 20 -16.77 -1.77 5.41
CA GLN A 20 -16.47 -3.19 5.24
C GLN A 20 -15.55 -3.70 6.37
N GLU A 21 -15.44 -5.03 6.45
CA GLU A 21 -14.52 -5.70 7.37
C GLU A 21 -13.04 -5.40 7.03
N PRO A 22 -12.13 -5.49 8.04
CA PRO A 22 -10.69 -5.37 7.83
C PRO A 22 -10.16 -6.27 6.72
N ILE A 23 -9.35 -5.67 5.83
CA ILE A 23 -8.68 -6.35 4.73
C ILE A 23 -7.29 -6.80 5.17
N GLU A 24 -6.59 -5.96 5.93
CA GLU A 24 -5.23 -6.23 6.39
C GLU A 24 -4.97 -5.51 7.72
N SER A 25 -4.22 -6.14 8.63
CA SER A 25 -3.65 -5.48 9.79
C SER A 25 -2.15 -5.79 9.92
N SER A 26 -1.37 -4.75 10.19
CA SER A 26 0.04 -4.91 10.61
C SER A 26 0.16 -5.66 11.94
N LYS A 27 -0.88 -5.62 12.79
CA LYS A 27 -0.89 -6.31 14.09
C LYS A 27 -0.92 -7.84 13.95
N ASP A 28 -1.49 -8.34 12.86
CA ASP A 28 -1.51 -9.78 12.57
C ASP A 28 -0.10 -10.33 12.32
N ARG A 29 0.80 -9.48 11.83
CA ARG A 29 2.22 -9.79 11.65
C ARG A 29 3.07 -9.49 12.89
N GLY A 30 2.53 -8.75 13.85
CA GLY A 30 3.24 -8.29 15.05
C GLY A 30 4.31 -7.22 14.80
N GLU A 31 4.44 -6.72 13.58
CA GLU A 31 5.51 -5.81 13.16
C GLU A 31 4.91 -4.46 12.70
N PRO A 32 5.26 -3.33 13.34
CA PRO A 32 4.85 -2.02 12.89
C PRO A 32 5.61 -1.61 11.62
N LEU A 33 4.97 -0.82 10.76
CA LEU A 33 5.63 -0.25 9.59
C LEU A 33 6.44 0.97 10.00
N ALA A 34 7.57 1.21 9.34
CA ALA A 34 8.35 2.43 9.47
C ALA A 34 8.38 3.19 8.15
N ILE A 35 8.02 4.47 8.17
CA ILE A 35 8.06 5.35 6.99
C ILE A 35 8.80 6.64 7.29
N LEU A 36 9.37 7.24 6.25
CA LEU A 36 9.92 8.59 6.29
C LEU A 36 8.88 9.57 5.74
N ILE A 37 8.48 10.51 6.59
CA ILE A 37 7.38 11.45 6.31
C ILE A 37 7.81 12.55 5.34
N GLY A 38 6.97 12.80 4.34
CA GLY A 38 7.16 13.83 3.32
C GLY A 38 8.04 13.40 2.15
N HIS A 39 8.15 12.08 1.93
CA HIS A 39 8.94 11.44 0.86
C HIS A 39 8.12 10.46 0.01
N GLY A 40 6.79 10.43 0.15
CA GLY A 40 5.92 9.60 -0.70
C GLY A 40 5.99 8.10 -0.40
N ASN A 41 6.38 7.73 0.82
CA ASN A 41 6.47 6.34 1.28
C ASN A 41 5.10 5.74 1.66
N ILE A 42 4.07 6.57 1.75
CA ILE A 42 2.70 6.16 2.05
C ILE A 42 1.71 7.02 1.28
N ILE A 43 0.45 6.56 1.19
CA ILE A 43 -0.61 7.29 0.51
C ILE A 43 -0.81 8.69 1.14
N PRO A 44 -0.99 9.75 0.33
CA PRO A 44 -1.03 11.13 0.81
C PRO A 44 -2.06 11.38 1.91
N GLY A 45 -3.26 10.81 1.80
CA GLY A 45 -4.31 11.03 2.79
C GLY A 45 -3.96 10.49 4.17
N LEU A 46 -3.24 9.36 4.23
CA LEU A 46 -2.80 8.77 5.49
C LEU A 46 -1.60 9.52 6.08
N GLU A 47 -0.64 9.94 5.25
CA GLU A 47 0.49 10.79 5.69
C GLU A 47 -0.02 12.09 6.32
N ASN A 48 -0.93 12.78 5.63
CA ASN A 48 -1.53 14.02 6.12
C ASN A 48 -2.29 13.82 7.42
N ALA A 49 -3.00 12.70 7.56
CA ALA A 49 -3.72 12.37 8.78
C ALA A 49 -2.80 12.13 9.98
N MET A 50 -1.53 11.73 9.76
CA MET A 50 -0.55 11.51 10.83
C MET A 50 0.12 12.79 11.32
N MET A 51 0.11 13.87 10.54
CA MET A 51 0.79 15.12 10.87
C MET A 51 0.39 15.65 12.26
N ASP A 52 1.36 16.26 12.95
CA ASP A 52 1.23 16.82 14.30
C ASP A 52 0.91 15.84 15.44
N LYS A 53 0.69 14.55 15.14
CA LYS A 53 0.53 13.51 16.16
C LYS A 53 1.87 13.12 16.77
N GLU A 54 1.83 12.39 17.88
CA GLU A 54 3.02 11.95 18.62
C GLU A 54 2.96 10.45 18.89
N ALA A 55 4.08 9.87 19.32
CA ALA A 55 4.13 8.48 19.78
C ALA A 55 3.10 8.21 20.88
N GLY A 56 2.44 7.05 20.80
CA GLY A 56 1.32 6.65 21.67
C GLY A 56 -0.05 7.14 21.20
N ALA A 57 -0.15 7.94 20.13
CA ALA A 57 -1.44 8.37 19.59
C ALA A 57 -2.13 7.23 18.83
N THR A 58 -3.43 7.05 19.09
CA THR A 58 -4.32 6.18 18.31
C THR A 58 -5.42 7.02 17.68
N PHE A 59 -5.72 6.78 16.41
CA PHE A 59 -6.78 7.50 15.70
C PHE A 59 -7.29 6.67 14.51
N SER A 60 -8.47 7.06 14.02
CA SER A 60 -9.03 6.51 12.79
C SER A 60 -9.21 7.62 11.76
N VAL A 61 -9.11 7.28 10.48
CA VAL A 61 -9.29 8.22 9.37
C VAL A 61 -9.87 7.52 8.14
N ASP A 62 -10.82 8.18 7.50
CA ASP A 62 -11.29 7.82 6.15
C ASP A 62 -10.46 8.58 5.11
N VAL A 63 -9.91 7.85 4.15
CA VAL A 63 -9.11 8.37 3.05
C VAL A 63 -9.84 8.09 1.75
N THR A 64 -10.13 9.15 0.98
CA THR A 64 -10.82 9.02 -0.31
C THR A 64 -9.96 8.24 -1.30
N ALA A 65 -10.59 7.62 -2.30
CA ALA A 65 -9.89 6.92 -3.37
C ALA A 65 -8.80 7.82 -4.02
N ALA A 66 -9.11 9.08 -4.27
CA ALA A 66 -8.20 10.07 -4.85
C ALA A 66 -6.93 10.31 -4.01
N ASP A 67 -7.05 10.32 -2.68
CA ASP A 67 -5.94 10.52 -1.73
C ASP A 67 -5.29 9.19 -1.27
N ALA A 68 -5.84 8.05 -1.71
CA ALA A 68 -5.33 6.71 -1.47
C ALA A 68 -4.58 6.17 -2.69
N TYR A 69 -5.19 5.23 -3.41
CA TYR A 69 -4.60 4.55 -4.57
C TYR A 69 -5.10 5.09 -5.92
N GLY A 70 -5.76 6.25 -5.88
CA GLY A 70 -6.35 6.93 -7.02
C GLY A 70 -7.69 6.34 -7.45
N GLU A 71 -8.33 7.06 -8.35
CA GLU A 71 -9.55 6.61 -9.01
C GLU A 71 -9.31 5.38 -9.87
N ARG A 72 -10.29 4.47 -9.86
CA ARG A 72 -10.29 3.32 -10.74
C ARG A 72 -10.43 3.78 -12.18
N ARG A 73 -9.51 3.34 -13.04
CA ARG A 73 -9.56 3.64 -14.47
C ARG A 73 -10.36 2.58 -15.19
N GLU A 74 -11.53 2.95 -15.68
CA GLU A 74 -12.35 2.08 -16.52
C GLU A 74 -11.58 1.64 -17.77
N GLY A 75 -11.70 0.36 -18.12
CA GLY A 75 -11.04 -0.19 -19.30
C GLY A 75 -9.52 -0.30 -19.21
N LEU A 76 -8.90 -0.03 -18.04
CA LEU A 76 -7.48 -0.28 -17.80
C LEU A 76 -7.22 -1.78 -17.61
N SER A 77 -7.53 -2.55 -18.64
CA SER A 77 -7.37 -3.99 -18.70
C SER A 77 -6.44 -4.39 -19.83
N GLN A 78 -5.88 -5.58 -19.71
CA GLN A 78 -5.01 -6.15 -20.72
C GLN A 78 -5.33 -7.63 -20.91
N ARG A 79 -5.25 -8.09 -22.16
CA ARG A 79 -5.33 -9.52 -22.49
C ARG A 79 -3.93 -10.10 -22.51
N VAL A 80 -3.65 -11.04 -21.62
CA VAL A 80 -2.34 -11.66 -21.47
C VAL A 80 -2.45 -13.14 -21.88
N PRO A 81 -1.57 -13.63 -22.78
CA PRO A 81 -1.55 -15.05 -23.12
C PRO A 81 -1.36 -15.93 -21.89
N LYS A 82 -2.19 -16.97 -21.76
CA LYS A 82 -2.24 -17.83 -20.56
C LYS A 82 -0.88 -18.47 -20.22
N LYS A 83 -0.04 -18.70 -21.24
CA LYS A 83 1.34 -19.21 -21.08
C LYS A 83 2.22 -18.37 -20.14
N HIS A 84 1.96 -17.06 -20.01
CA HIS A 84 2.73 -16.19 -19.12
C HIS A 84 2.42 -16.40 -17.64
N PHE A 85 1.31 -17.08 -17.33
CA PHE A 85 0.95 -17.44 -15.95
C PHE A 85 1.43 -18.84 -15.56
N GLY A 86 2.15 -19.53 -16.45
CA GLY A 86 2.64 -20.89 -16.22
C GLY A 86 1.51 -21.87 -15.88
N ASN A 87 1.75 -22.69 -14.86
CA ASN A 87 0.77 -23.67 -14.35
C ASN A 87 -0.08 -23.14 -13.20
N THR A 88 -0.03 -21.84 -12.91
CA THR A 88 -0.82 -21.23 -11.84
C THR A 88 -2.31 -21.41 -12.13
N LYS A 89 -3.05 -21.96 -11.17
CA LYS A 89 -4.50 -22.00 -11.24
C LYS A 89 -5.03 -20.58 -11.05
N LEU A 90 -5.72 -20.07 -12.07
CA LEU A 90 -6.24 -18.70 -12.09
C LEU A 90 -7.74 -18.70 -11.81
N ALA A 91 -8.20 -17.76 -10.99
CA ALA A 91 -9.61 -17.47 -10.74
C ALA A 91 -9.87 -15.96 -10.85
N PRO A 92 -11.06 -15.53 -11.30
CA PRO A 92 -11.47 -14.13 -11.22
C PRO A 92 -11.33 -13.57 -9.80
N GLY A 93 -10.86 -12.33 -9.69
CA GLY A 93 -10.54 -11.65 -8.43
C GLY A 93 -9.16 -11.97 -7.84
N GLN A 94 -8.47 -13.00 -8.35
CA GLN A 94 -7.14 -13.37 -7.86
C GLN A 94 -6.10 -12.33 -8.29
N GLN A 95 -5.28 -11.89 -7.34
CA GLN A 95 -4.11 -11.07 -7.63
C GLN A 95 -2.92 -11.96 -8.01
N VAL A 96 -2.22 -11.60 -9.08
CA VAL A 96 -1.06 -12.32 -9.59
C VAL A 96 0.03 -11.35 -10.02
N VAL A 97 1.29 -11.76 -9.88
CA VAL A 97 2.44 -10.96 -10.32
C VAL A 97 2.88 -11.45 -11.69
N LEU A 98 2.82 -10.55 -12.68
CA LEU A 98 3.32 -10.78 -14.02
C LEU A 98 4.75 -10.24 -14.15
N GLN A 99 5.64 -11.05 -14.72
CA GLN A 99 6.97 -10.58 -15.11
C GLN A 99 6.85 -9.80 -16.42
N THR A 100 7.14 -8.50 -16.38
CA THR A 100 7.13 -7.62 -17.56
C THR A 100 8.54 -7.14 -17.87
N ASN A 101 8.72 -6.54 -19.06
CA ASN A 101 10.01 -5.92 -19.43
C ASN A 101 10.41 -4.75 -18.51
N PHE A 102 9.46 -4.21 -17.73
CA PHE A 102 9.68 -3.15 -16.76
C PHE A 102 9.75 -3.68 -15.31
N GLY A 103 9.87 -4.99 -15.15
CA GLY A 103 9.88 -5.67 -13.86
C GLY A 103 8.56 -6.35 -13.50
N PRO A 104 8.49 -6.94 -12.29
CA PRO A 104 7.28 -7.58 -11.78
C PRO A 104 6.14 -6.56 -11.62
N ARG A 105 4.94 -6.90 -12.08
CA ARG A 105 3.74 -6.07 -11.95
C ARG A 105 2.58 -6.89 -11.40
N ALA A 106 2.01 -6.46 -10.28
CA ALA A 106 0.78 -7.04 -9.75
C ALA A 106 -0.42 -6.66 -10.64
N VAL A 107 -1.28 -7.64 -10.93
CA VAL A 107 -2.51 -7.47 -11.69
C VAL A 107 -3.62 -8.32 -11.08
N THR A 108 -4.89 -7.94 -11.30
CA THR A 108 -6.04 -8.71 -10.82
C THR A 108 -6.69 -9.45 -11.98
N VAL A 109 -6.89 -10.76 -11.86
CA VAL A 109 -7.57 -11.57 -12.89
C VAL A 109 -9.03 -11.16 -12.99
N GLN A 110 -9.48 -10.72 -14.16
CA GLN A 110 -10.89 -10.41 -14.41
C GLN A 110 -11.61 -11.62 -15.00
N LYS A 111 -10.98 -12.28 -15.98
CA LYS A 111 -11.58 -13.42 -16.69
C LYS A 111 -10.52 -14.38 -17.19
N VAL A 112 -10.76 -15.67 -17.01
CA VAL A 112 -9.89 -16.74 -17.51
C VAL A 112 -10.51 -17.36 -18.76
N GLY A 113 -9.87 -17.16 -19.91
CA GLY A 113 -10.25 -17.79 -21.18
C GLY A 113 -9.46 -19.07 -21.47
N MET A 114 -9.67 -19.63 -22.67
CA MET A 114 -8.96 -20.83 -23.12
C MET A 114 -7.46 -20.57 -23.34
N SER A 115 -7.13 -19.54 -24.12
CA SER A 115 -5.75 -19.20 -24.51
C SER A 115 -5.24 -17.88 -23.91
N VAL A 116 -6.14 -17.03 -23.41
CA VAL A 116 -5.84 -15.70 -22.87
C VAL A 116 -6.55 -15.48 -21.54
N VAL A 117 -6.00 -14.57 -20.74
CA VAL A 117 -6.54 -14.13 -19.47
C VAL A 117 -6.69 -12.61 -19.56
N ASP A 118 -7.89 -12.12 -19.25
CA ASP A 118 -8.13 -10.68 -19.16
C ASP A 118 -7.79 -10.26 -17.72
N VAL A 119 -6.88 -9.30 -17.58
CA VAL A 119 -6.38 -8.81 -16.30
C VAL A 119 -6.64 -7.31 -16.16
N ASP A 120 -6.91 -6.88 -14.92
CA ASP A 120 -6.99 -5.51 -14.49
C ASP A 120 -5.62 -5.01 -14.08
N LEU A 121 -5.22 -3.86 -14.60
CA LEU A 121 -3.94 -3.23 -14.29
C LEU A 121 -4.05 -2.11 -13.24
N ASN A 122 -5.26 -1.83 -12.73
CA ASN A 122 -5.46 -0.94 -11.60
C ASN A 122 -4.86 -1.55 -10.33
N HIS A 123 -4.49 -0.70 -9.38
CA HIS A 123 -4.21 -1.16 -8.02
C HIS A 123 -5.46 -1.87 -7.44
N PRO A 124 -5.33 -2.95 -6.65
CA PRO A 124 -6.48 -3.66 -6.08
C PRO A 124 -7.42 -2.77 -5.25
N MET A 125 -6.88 -1.69 -4.67
CA MET A 125 -7.63 -0.70 -3.88
C MET A 125 -7.98 0.59 -4.64
N ALA A 126 -7.73 0.66 -5.95
CA ALA A 126 -8.10 1.85 -6.73
C ALA A 126 -9.63 2.00 -6.81
N GLY A 127 -10.11 3.24 -6.69
CA GLY A 127 -11.53 3.60 -6.68
C GLY A 127 -12.27 3.25 -5.39
N LYS A 128 -11.54 2.92 -4.31
CA LYS A 128 -12.12 2.63 -2.99
C LYS A 128 -11.75 3.71 -2.00
N ASP A 129 -12.73 4.18 -1.26
CA ASP A 129 -12.50 4.92 -0.03
C ASP A 129 -12.08 3.93 1.06
N LEU A 130 -11.01 4.26 1.78
CA LEU A 130 -10.38 3.38 2.74
C LEU A 130 -10.52 3.93 4.16
N HIS A 131 -10.84 3.05 5.09
CA HIS A 131 -10.80 3.36 6.52
C HIS A 131 -9.50 2.81 7.11
N PHE A 132 -8.82 3.63 7.91
CA PHE A 132 -7.60 3.25 8.63
C PHE A 132 -7.77 3.45 10.12
N ASP A 133 -7.47 2.42 10.90
CA ASP A 133 -7.16 2.54 12.33
C ASP A 133 -5.64 2.52 12.50
N VAL A 134 -5.09 3.56 13.14
CA VAL A 134 -3.65 3.77 13.27
C VAL A 134 -3.26 3.92 14.73
N GLU A 135 -2.14 3.29 15.11
CA GLU A 135 -1.47 3.44 16.39
C GLU A 135 -0.01 3.82 16.15
N ILE A 136 0.38 5.02 16.55
CA ILE A 136 1.76 5.49 16.43
C ILE A 136 2.60 4.88 17.56
N VAL A 137 3.58 4.08 17.19
CA VAL A 137 4.48 3.38 18.12
C VAL A 137 5.65 4.27 18.51
N ASP A 138 6.30 4.90 17.53
CA ASP A 138 7.50 5.72 17.77
C ASP A 138 7.63 6.83 16.71
N VAL A 139 8.26 7.94 17.11
CA VAL A 139 8.58 9.07 16.24
C VAL A 139 9.99 9.53 16.56
N ARG A 140 10.88 9.48 15.57
CA ARG A 140 12.27 9.90 15.70
C ARG A 140 12.71 10.80 14.55
N GLU A 141 13.84 11.47 14.73
CA GLU A 141 14.52 12.15 13.63
C GLU A 141 15.08 11.13 12.63
N ALA A 142 15.02 11.47 11.34
CA ALA A 142 15.68 10.70 10.31
C ALA A 142 17.20 10.96 10.30
N GLY A 143 17.97 9.91 10.01
CA GLY A 143 19.38 10.05 9.69
C GLY A 143 19.59 10.75 8.35
N LYS A 144 20.77 11.36 8.15
CA LYS A 144 21.10 12.03 6.88
C LYS A 144 20.95 11.11 5.66
N GLU A 145 21.42 9.87 5.78
CA GLU A 145 21.31 8.87 4.71
C GLU A 145 19.85 8.52 4.39
N GLU A 146 18.99 8.44 5.40
CA GLU A 146 17.55 8.16 5.20
C GLU A 146 16.87 9.30 4.44
N ILE A 147 17.23 10.56 4.74
CA ILE A 147 16.73 11.73 4.01
C ILE A 147 17.28 11.76 2.58
N GLU A 148 18.57 11.46 2.39
CA GLU A 148 19.21 11.43 1.08
C GLU A 148 18.63 10.32 0.18
N HIS A 149 18.30 9.16 0.76
CA HIS A 149 17.70 8.04 0.03
C HIS A 149 16.17 8.13 -0.08
N GLY A 150 15.52 8.91 0.79
CA GLY A 150 14.07 9.14 0.82
C GLY A 150 13.28 8.06 1.56
N HIS A 151 13.93 7.14 2.27
CA HIS A 151 13.26 6.05 2.99
C HIS A 151 14.01 5.62 4.25
N VAL A 152 13.33 4.85 5.11
CA VAL A 152 13.86 4.40 6.40
C VAL A 152 14.81 3.22 6.19
N HIS A 153 15.95 3.24 6.87
CA HIS A 153 16.87 2.10 6.93
C HIS A 153 16.65 1.30 8.23
N GLY A 154 16.72 -0.03 8.14
CA GLY A 154 16.66 -0.92 9.31
C GLY A 154 15.26 -1.47 9.63
N ASP A 155 14.98 -1.70 10.91
CA ASP A 155 13.78 -2.42 11.39
C ASP A 155 12.47 -1.72 10.98
N GLY A 156 11.61 -2.44 10.26
CA GLY A 156 10.35 -1.92 9.70
C GLY A 156 10.50 -1.01 8.47
N GLY A 157 11.72 -0.76 8.00
CA GLY A 157 12.03 0.03 6.79
C GLY A 157 12.42 -0.84 5.58
N HIS A 158 13.00 -0.23 4.56
CA HIS A 158 13.54 -0.97 3.42
C HIS A 158 14.99 -1.41 3.70
N ALA A 159 15.27 -2.71 3.52
CA ALA A 159 16.62 -3.23 3.59
C ALA A 159 17.31 -3.10 2.22
N HIS A 160 18.55 -2.60 2.21
CA HIS A 160 19.49 -2.70 1.09
C HIS A 160 20.57 -3.73 1.41
#